data_AF-A0A523Z4T3-F1
#
_entry.id   AF-A0A523Z4T3-F1
#
_cell.length_a   1.000
_cell.length_b   1.000
_cell.length_c   1.000
_cell.angle_alpha   90.00
_cell.angle_beta   90.00
_cell.angle_gamma   90.00
#
_symmetry.space_group_name_H-M   'P 1'
#
loop_
_entity.id
_entity.type
_entity.pdbx_description
1 polymer ?
#
loop_
_entity_poly.entity_id
_entity_poly.type
_entity_poly.pdbx_seq_one_letter_code
_entity_poly.pdbx_strand_id
1 'polypeptide(L)'
;MFPRNAPSADDKMSIHERGKVLRETHKRYQLAYRHTKGKLLDEMHAAIDLQRKSLIRLMHSTIHRTPWVNRRGMTAHGTNHPCGCSS
;
A
#
# COMPACT_ATOMS: atom_id res chain seq x y z
N MET A 1 -17.08 19.59 7.38
CA MET A 1 -15.86 20.16 6.78
C MET A 1 -14.68 19.39 7.33
N PHE A 2 -14.21 18.35 6.65
CA PHE A 2 -13.05 17.56 7.07
C PHE A 2 -11.81 18.16 6.40
N PRO A 3 -10.77 18.57 7.16
CA PRO A 3 -9.59 19.16 6.55
C PRO A 3 -8.96 18.11 5.63
N ARG A 4 -8.91 18.45 4.34
CA ARG A 4 -8.14 17.75 3.34
C ARG A 4 -6.71 17.71 3.85
N ASN A 5 -6.19 16.50 4.01
CA ASN A 5 -4.82 16.17 4.37
C ASN A 5 -3.83 17.21 3.79
N ALA A 6 -3.36 18.12 4.65
CA ALA A 6 -2.27 19.02 4.31
C ALA A 6 -0.98 18.19 4.35
N PRO A 7 -0.14 18.20 3.31
CA PRO A 7 1.16 17.57 3.37
C PRO A 7 2.01 18.34 4.39
N SER A 8 2.14 17.80 5.60
CA SER A 8 3.09 18.32 6.59
C SER A 8 4.49 18.19 6.00
N ALA A 9 5.04 19.32 5.58
CA ALA A 9 6.35 19.49 4.98
C ALA A 9 7.44 19.44 6.05
N ASP A 10 7.59 18.28 6.70
CA ASP A 10 8.73 18.01 7.59
C ASP A 10 9.49 16.78 7.07
N ASP A 11 10.39 17.08 6.14
CA ASP A 11 11.71 16.47 5.86
C ASP A 11 11.90 14.93 5.84
N LYS A 12 10.83 14.15 5.76
CA LYS A 12 10.91 12.71 5.52
C LYS A 12 10.17 12.36 4.25
N MET A 13 10.85 11.64 3.36
CA MET A 13 10.31 11.18 2.07
C MET A 13 8.85 10.71 2.23
N SER A 14 7.92 11.34 1.50
CA SER A 14 6.48 11.10 1.63
C SER A 14 6.16 9.62 1.41
N ILE A 15 5.08 9.10 2.02
CA ILE A 15 4.69 7.68 1.88
C ILE A 15 4.50 7.30 0.40
N HIS A 16 4.03 8.23 -0.43
CA HIS A 16 3.89 8.06 -1.87
C HIS A 16 5.25 7.92 -2.58
N GLU A 17 6.20 8.78 -2.24
CA GLU A 17 7.58 8.79 -2.77
C GLU A 17 8.32 7.51 -2.36
N ARG A 18 8.24 7.12 -1.07
CA ARG A 18 8.75 5.83 -0.59
C ARG A 18 8.15 4.66 -1.37
N GLY A 19 6.83 4.69 -1.60
CA GLY A 19 6.14 3.69 -2.40
C GLY A 19 6.62 3.64 -3.86
N LYS A 20 6.97 4.78 -4.45
CA LYS A 20 7.51 4.87 -5.81
C LYS A 20 8.90 4.21 -5.88
N VAL A 21 9.83 4.60 -5.00
CA VAL A 21 11.17 4.02 -4.90
C VAL A 21 11.12 2.50 -4.66
N LEU A 22 10.24 2.06 -3.76
CA LEU A 22 10.05 0.63 -3.46
C LEU A 22 9.59 -0.15 -4.70
N ARG A 23 8.65 0.37 -5.50
CA ARG A 23 8.17 -0.31 -6.71
C ARG A 23 9.22 -0.39 -7.80
N GLU A 24 9.96 0.70 -8.03
CA GLU A 24 11.03 0.74 -9.03
C GLU A 24 12.15 -0.25 -8.66
N THR A 25 12.55 -0.24 -7.39
CA THR A 25 13.63 -1.11 -6.91
C THR A 25 13.19 -2.57 -6.83
N HIS A 26 11.94 -2.85 -6.49
CA HIS A 26 11.41 -4.22 -6.45
C HIS A 26 11.50 -4.94 -7.80
N LYS A 27 11.24 -4.24 -8.91
CA LYS A 27 11.43 -4.82 -10.26
C LYS A 27 12.88 -5.26 -10.46
N ARG A 28 13.84 -4.40 -10.08
CA ARG A 28 15.28 -4.71 -10.16
C ARG A 28 15.68 -5.83 -9.20
N TYR A 29 15.12 -5.82 -7.99
CA TYR A 29 15.38 -6.81 -6.95
C TYR A 29 14.91 -8.20 -7.38
N GLN A 30 13.75 -8.33 -8.04
CA GLN A 30 13.27 -9.63 -8.52
C GLN A 30 14.18 -10.23 -9.60
N LEU A 31 14.73 -9.40 -10.48
CA LEU A 31 15.64 -9.82 -11.55
C LEU A 31 17.10 -9.97 -11.11
N ALA A 32 17.46 -9.45 -9.93
CA ALA A 32 18.83 -9.43 -9.44
C ALA A 32 19.28 -10.77 -8.83
N TYR A 33 20.57 -11.06 -8.97
CA TYR A 33 21.26 -12.15 -8.28
C TYR A 33 21.52 -11.81 -6.80
N ARG A 34 21.88 -12.81 -5.99
CA ARG A 34 22.06 -12.66 -4.53
C ARG A 34 23.03 -11.54 -4.14
N HIS A 35 24.12 -11.37 -4.88
CA HIS A 35 25.11 -10.32 -4.61
C HIS A 35 24.59 -8.91 -4.96
N THR A 36 23.89 -8.76 -6.09
CA THR A 36 23.32 -7.46 -6.51
C THR A 36 22.10 -7.06 -5.69
N LYS A 37 21.29 -8.03 -5.23
CA LYS A 37 20.25 -7.82 -4.21
C LYS A 37 20.83 -7.19 -2.94
N GLY A 38 22.03 -7.61 -2.55
CA GLY A 38 22.74 -7.09 -1.39
C GLY A 38 22.99 -5.58 -1.49
N LYS A 39 23.50 -5.13 -2.64
CA LYS A 39 23.79 -3.71 -2.92
C LYS A 39 22.53 -2.86 -3.04
N LEU A 40 21.51 -3.35 -3.75
CA LEU A 40 20.22 -2.65 -3.90
C LEU A 40 19.57 -2.32 -2.55
N LEU A 41 19.64 -3.25 -1.60
CA LEU A 41 19.09 -3.05 -0.25
C LEU A 41 19.88 -2.00 0.56
N ASP A 42 21.17 -1.82 0.24
CA ASP A 42 22.04 -0.85 0.92
C ASP A 42 21.77 0.56 0.40
N GLU A 43 21.70 0.70 -0.93
CA GLU A 43 21.30 1.93 -1.61
C GLU A 43 19.92 2.40 -1.14
N MET A 44 18.97 1.46 -1.00
CA MET A 44 17.65 1.77 -0.45
C MET A 44 17.71 2.17 1.02
N HIS A 45 18.53 1.51 1.84
CA HIS A 45 18.65 1.87 3.25
C HIS A 45 19.09 3.34 3.41
N ALA A 46 20.07 3.77 2.61
CA ALA A 46 20.54 5.16 2.58
C ALA A 46 19.50 6.15 2.00
N ALA A 47 18.72 5.74 0.98
CA ALA A 47 17.80 6.64 0.30
C ALA A 47 16.48 6.89 1.04
N ILE A 48 15.93 5.89 1.74
CA ILE A 48 14.63 5.97 2.42
C ILE A 48 14.71 5.87 3.94
N ASP A 49 15.93 5.80 4.50
CA ASP A 49 16.22 5.68 5.94
C ASP A 49 15.43 4.52 6.60
N LEU A 50 15.15 3.47 5.83
CA LEU A 50 14.42 2.30 6.30
C LEU A 50 15.39 1.18 6.63
N GLN A 51 15.22 0.57 7.79
CA GLN A 51 16.02 -0.57 8.23
C GLN A 51 16.01 -1.71 7.19
N ARG A 52 17.19 -2.26 6.93
CA ARG A 52 17.42 -3.31 5.93
C ARG A 52 16.53 -4.55 6.14
N LYS A 53 16.28 -4.94 7.39
CA LYS A 53 15.36 -6.04 7.74
C LYS A 53 13.92 -5.76 7.27
N SER A 54 13.46 -4.51 7.41
CA SER A 54 12.14 -4.09 6.92
C SER A 54 12.10 -4.08 5.40
N LEU A 55 13.17 -3.61 4.75
CA LEU A 55 13.30 -3.65 3.29
C LEU A 55 13.22 -5.08 2.74
N ILE A 56 13.93 -6.04 3.34
CA ILE A 56 13.88 -7.45 2.93
C ILE A 56 12.45 -7.99 3.00
N ARG A 57 11.73 -7.71 4.10
CA ARG A 57 10.34 -8.14 4.26
C ARG A 57 9.43 -7.52 3.18
N LEU A 58 9.62 -6.24 2.88
CA LEU A 58 8.86 -5.54 1.84
C LEU A 58 9.18 -6.08 0.44
N MET A 59 10.45 -6.33 0.13
CA MET A 59 10.88 -6.84 -1.18
C MET A 59 10.47 -8.29 -1.43
N HIS A 60 10.29 -9.09 -0.37
CA HIS A 60 9.77 -10.46 -0.48
C HIS A 60 8.23 -10.51 -0.54
N SER A 61 7.56 -9.38 -0.29
CA SER A 61 6.11 -9.29 -0.25
C SER A 61 5.57 -8.52 -1.45
N THR A 62 4.28 -8.68 -1.73
CA THR A 62 3.60 -7.90 -2.77
C THR A 62 3.52 -6.43 -2.34
N ILE A 63 4.30 -5.54 -2.99
CA ILE A 63 4.33 -4.08 -2.67
C ILE A 63 3.07 -3.35 -3.16
N HIS A 64 2.19 -4.03 -3.86
CA HIS A 64 0.92 -3.47 -4.30
C HIS A 64 0.02 -3.24 -3.09
N ARG A 65 -0.46 -2.00 -2.95
CA ARG A 65 -1.49 -1.65 -1.96
C ARG A 65 -2.73 -2.48 -2.27
N THR A 66 -3.12 -3.37 -1.37
CA THR A 66 -4.40 -4.08 -1.49
C THR A 66 -5.50 -3.01 -1.57
N PRO A 67 -6.32 -3.00 -2.64
CA PRO A 67 -7.42 -2.05 -2.71
C PRO A 67 -8.33 -2.28 -1.52
N TRP A 68 -8.80 -1.19 -0.91
CA TRP A 68 -9.72 -1.27 0.22
C TRP A 68 -11.06 -1.78 -0.30
N VAL A 69 -11.31 -3.09 -0.17
CA VAL A 69 -12.62 -3.69 -0.44
C VAL A 69 -13.50 -3.48 0.78
N ASN A 70 -14.37 -2.49 0.70
CA ASN A 70 -15.36 -2.17 1.72
C ASN A 70 -16.46 -3.25 1.73
N ARG A 71 -16.21 -4.42 2.33
CA ARG A 71 -17.25 -5.44 2.60
C ARG A 71 -17.92 -5.19 3.96
N ARG A 72 -18.56 -4.03 4.12
CA ARG A 72 -19.54 -3.83 5.20
C ARG A 72 -20.78 -3.16 4.62
N GLY A 73 -21.82 -3.96 4.41
CA GLY A 73 -23.18 -3.49 4.16
C GLY A 73 -23.65 -3.48 2.70
N MET A 74 -23.69 -4.64 2.04
CA MET A 74 -24.72 -4.83 1.02
C MET A 74 -26.03 -5.15 1.75
N THR A 75 -26.71 -4.13 2.25
CA THR A 75 -28.16 -4.19 2.43
C THR A 75 -28.72 -3.48 1.22
N ALA A 76 -29.17 -4.27 0.24
CA ALA A 76 -29.99 -3.75 -0.84
C ALA A 76 -31.08 -2.88 -0.21
N HIS A 77 -31.19 -1.64 -0.70
CA HIS A 77 -32.25 -0.72 -0.32
C HIS A 77 -33.59 -1.44 -0.40
N GLY A 78 -34.41 -1.23 0.64
CA GLY A 78 -35.53 -2.08 0.99
C GLY A 78 -36.51 -2.34 -0.15
N THR A 79 -36.89 -3.60 -0.30
CA THR A 79 -38.17 -3.96 -0.89
C THR A 79 -39.23 -3.80 0.19
N ASN A 80 -39.91 -2.66 0.19
CA ASN A 80 -41.23 -2.54 0.81
C ASN A 80 -42.13 -3.57 0.13
N HIS A 81 -42.38 -4.70 0.78
CA HIS A 81 -43.44 -5.62 0.39
C HIS A 81 -44.61 -5.36 1.34
N PRO A 82 -45.65 -4.62 0.93
CA PRO A 82 -46.85 -4.53 1.74
C PRO A 82 -47.52 -5.90 1.71
N CYS A 83 -47.52 -6.54 2.87
CA CYS A 83 -48.46 -7.60 3.19
C CYS A 83 -49.90 -7.07 3.08
N GLY A 84 -50.76 -7.79 2.36
CA GLY A 84 -52.22 -7.62 2.32
C GLY A 84 -52.79 -8.15 1.01
N CYS A 85 -53.82 -8.98 0.93
CA CYS A 85 -54.69 -9.60 1.90
C CYS A 85 -55.18 -10.92 1.29
N SER A 86 -55.34 -11.96 2.10
CA SER A 86 -56.18 -13.11 1.76
C SER A 86 -57.61 -12.81 2.22
N SER A 87 -58.57 -12.78 1.30
CA SER A 87 -60.01 -13.00 1.53
C SER A 87 -60.67 -13.34 0.21
#